data_AF-A0A2M7ZRB2-F1
#
_entry.id   AF-A0A2M7ZRB2-F1
#
_cell.length_a   1.000
_cell.length_b   1.000
_cell.length_c   1.000
_cell.angle_alpha   90.00
_cell.angle_beta   90.00
_cell.angle_gamma   90.00
#
_symmetry.space_group_name_H-M   'P 1'
#
loop_
_entity.id
_entity.type
_entity.pdbx_description
1 polymer ?
#
loop_
_entity_poly.entity_id
_entity_poly.type
_entity_poly.pdbx_seq_one_letter_code
_entity_poly.pdbx_strand_id
1 'polypeptide(L)'
;MKNLIFLVSILFIGGCMETNDKNLKEKYTEEIKQTDLDFSALSESEGVTKAFIKYSDEDVVMLRDKKFPILGKKELKDYYNARPDDGSILTWYPIKAEAAESGEIGYSFGNWKYKTKDTTLFGNYVSVWRKNSNGEWKYILDGGVTTPAPEEGK
;
A
#
# COMPACT_ATOMS: atom_id res chain seq x y z
N MET A 1 35.42 12.83 -66.33
CA MET A 1 35.68 11.53 -65.68
C MET A 1 35.32 11.64 -64.21
N LYS A 2 34.33 10.84 -63.77
CA LYS A 2 34.06 10.28 -62.43
C LYS A 2 34.03 11.26 -61.23
N ASN A 3 32.84 11.55 -60.69
CA ASN A 3 32.17 10.86 -59.57
C ASN A 3 32.96 11.06 -58.25
N LEU A 4 32.40 11.50 -57.12
CA LEU A 4 31.26 10.89 -56.42
C LEU A 4 30.97 11.77 -55.17
N ILE A 5 29.77 12.34 -55.06
CA ILE A 5 29.30 12.98 -53.81
C ILE A 5 28.61 11.88 -52.99
N PHE A 6 29.20 11.50 -51.86
CA PHE A 6 28.63 10.50 -50.95
C PHE A 6 27.64 11.20 -49.99
N LEU A 7 26.35 11.15 -50.32
CA LEU A 7 25.28 11.56 -49.40
C LEU A 7 25.06 10.43 -48.39
N VAL A 8 25.67 10.55 -47.22
CA VAL A 8 25.38 9.67 -46.08
C VAL A 8 24.02 10.10 -45.51
N SER A 9 22.97 9.39 -45.93
CA SER A 9 21.65 9.49 -45.30
C SER A 9 21.72 8.78 -43.95
N ILE A 10 21.78 9.55 -42.87
CA ILE A 10 21.62 9.04 -41.50
C ILE A 10 20.15 8.68 -41.33
N LEU A 11 19.82 7.40 -41.50
CA LEU A 11 18.58 6.83 -40.99
C LEU A 11 18.64 6.86 -39.46
N PHE A 12 17.98 7.85 -38.86
CA PHE A 12 17.61 7.80 -37.44
C PHE A 12 16.62 6.65 -37.27
N ILE A 13 17.12 5.48 -36.88
CA ILE A 13 16.30 4.39 -36.37
C ILE A 13 15.74 4.89 -35.04
N GLY A 14 14.48 5.34 -35.06
CA GLY A 14 13.71 5.61 -33.86
C GLY A 14 13.56 4.32 -33.07
N GLY A 15 14.46 4.09 -32.12
CA GLY A 15 14.28 3.08 -31.10
C GLY A 15 13.06 3.46 -30.28
N CYS A 16 12.01 2.64 -30.34
CA CYS A 16 10.89 2.75 -29.42
C CYS A 16 11.44 2.64 -27.98
N MET A 17 11.23 3.70 -27.19
CA MET A 17 11.56 3.70 -25.77
C MET A 17 10.54 2.84 -25.00
N GLU A 18 10.68 1.51 -25.03
CA GLU A 18 9.91 0.59 -24.16
C GLU A 18 10.49 0.50 -22.73
N THR A 19 11.46 1.35 -22.37
CA THR A 19 12.19 1.28 -21.10
C THR A 19 11.62 2.16 -19.98
N ASN A 20 10.60 2.99 -20.27
CA ASN A 20 10.07 3.95 -19.30
C ASN A 20 8.95 3.34 -18.41
N ASP A 21 8.05 2.52 -18.98
CA ASP A 21 6.85 2.07 -18.28
C ASP A 21 7.12 0.99 -17.22
N LYS A 22 8.03 0.05 -17.51
CA LYS A 22 8.45 -0.95 -16.53
C LYS A 22 9.14 -0.32 -15.31
N ASN A 23 9.90 0.75 -15.53
CA ASN A 23 10.54 1.52 -14.47
C ASN A 23 9.49 2.22 -13.59
N LEU A 24 8.41 2.76 -14.19
CA LEU A 24 7.32 3.39 -13.46
C LEU A 24 6.54 2.40 -12.58
N LYS A 25 6.19 1.21 -13.10
CA LYS A 25 5.52 0.18 -12.30
C LYS A 25 6.35 -0.22 -11.08
N GLU A 26 7.65 -0.45 -11.26
CA GLU A 26 8.59 -0.79 -10.19
C GLU A 26 8.68 0.35 -9.17
N LYS A 27 8.79 1.60 -9.63
CA LYS A 27 8.77 2.79 -8.78
C LYS A 27 7.50 2.89 -7.94
N TYR A 28 6.31 2.80 -8.54
CA TYR A 28 5.04 2.88 -7.82
C TYR A 28 4.84 1.73 -6.84
N THR A 29 5.34 0.54 -7.19
CA THR A 29 5.33 -0.62 -6.30
C THR A 29 6.17 -0.35 -5.04
N GLU A 30 7.35 0.26 -5.19
CA GLU A 30 8.17 0.62 -4.03
C GLU A 30 7.57 1.78 -3.23
N GLU A 31 6.92 2.76 -3.88
CA GLU A 31 6.19 3.81 -3.17
C GLU A 31 5.06 3.25 -2.29
N ILE A 32 4.28 2.28 -2.79
CA ILE A 32 3.23 1.60 -2.01
C ILE A 32 3.84 0.86 -0.84
N LYS A 33 4.91 0.08 -1.07
CA LYS A 33 5.59 -0.67 -0.02
C LYS A 33 6.13 0.25 1.07
N GLN A 34 6.75 1.37 0.71
CA GLN A 34 7.23 2.34 1.68
C GLN A 34 6.08 3.03 2.43
N THR A 35 5.00 3.39 1.74
CA THR A 35 3.80 3.96 2.38
C THR A 35 3.19 3.00 3.41
N ASP A 36 3.13 1.71 3.10
CA ASP A 36 2.64 0.67 4.00
C ASP A 36 3.53 0.53 5.25
N LEU A 37 4.85 0.54 5.07
CA LEU A 37 5.83 0.54 6.17
C LEU A 37 5.68 1.79 7.06
N ASP A 38 5.54 2.97 6.46
CA ASP A 38 5.33 4.23 7.19
C ASP A 38 3.99 4.26 7.92
N PHE A 39 2.98 3.60 7.36
CA PHE A 39 1.68 3.40 7.99
C PHE A 39 1.80 2.49 9.23
N SER A 40 2.52 1.37 9.12
CA SER A 40 2.80 0.46 10.25
C SER A 40 3.60 1.15 11.36
N ALA A 41 4.65 1.88 11.00
CA ALA A 41 5.48 2.63 11.94
C ALA A 41 4.70 3.72 12.68
N LEU A 42 3.76 4.40 11.99
CA LEU A 42 2.88 5.36 12.64
C LEU A 42 1.91 4.69 13.62
N SER A 43 1.40 3.51 13.28
CA SER A 43 0.53 2.74 14.18
C SER A 43 1.29 2.32 15.45
N GLU A 44 2.56 1.92 15.32
CA GLU A 44 3.41 1.58 16.46
C GLU A 44 3.72 2.77 17.36
N SER A 45 4.09 3.91 16.76
CA SER A 45 4.60 5.07 17.49
C SER A 45 3.51 6.02 18.01
N GLU A 46 2.42 6.17 17.27
CA GLU A 46 1.35 7.13 17.56
C GLU A 46 -0.05 6.51 17.65
N GLY A 47 -0.13 5.19 17.58
CA GLY A 47 -1.36 4.44 17.79
C GLY A 47 -2.18 4.20 16.52
N VAL A 48 -2.94 3.11 16.56
CA VAL A 48 -3.76 2.60 15.45
C VAL A 48 -4.75 3.63 14.93
N THR A 49 -5.40 4.39 15.81
CA THR A 49 -6.40 5.40 15.45
C THR A 49 -5.80 6.50 14.57
N LYS A 50 -4.66 7.08 14.97
CA LYS A 50 -4.01 8.14 14.21
C LYS A 50 -3.54 7.61 12.85
N ALA A 51 -2.94 6.43 12.84
CA ALA A 51 -2.40 5.81 11.65
C ALA A 51 -3.49 5.53 10.60
N PHE A 52 -4.55 4.82 10.99
CA PHE A 52 -5.61 4.44 10.05
C PHE A 52 -6.36 5.66 9.51
N ILE A 53 -6.60 6.69 10.33
CA ILE A 53 -7.24 7.93 9.85
C ILE A 53 -6.33 8.68 8.87
N LYS A 54 -5.01 8.76 9.11
CA LYS A 54 -4.06 9.50 8.25
C LYS A 54 -3.96 8.93 6.84
N TYR A 55 -3.89 7.61 6.72
CA TYR A 55 -3.65 6.93 5.44
C TYR A 55 -4.94 6.55 4.70
N SER A 56 -6.11 6.72 5.31
CA SER A 56 -7.40 6.47 4.63
C SER A 56 -7.73 7.50 3.55
N ASP A 57 -8.26 7.01 2.44
CA ASP A 57 -8.98 7.80 1.45
C ASP A 57 -10.36 8.22 1.99
N GLU A 58 -11.00 9.21 1.36
CA GLU A 58 -12.35 9.65 1.75
C GLU A 58 -13.41 8.56 1.48
N ASP A 59 -13.26 7.80 0.39
CA ASP A 59 -14.19 6.73 -0.04
C ASP A 59 -13.81 5.34 0.50
N VAL A 60 -13.06 5.29 1.61
CA VAL A 60 -12.50 4.05 2.15
C VAL A 60 -13.57 3.00 2.50
N VAL A 61 -13.28 1.74 2.19
CA VAL A 61 -14.02 0.57 2.68
C VAL A 61 -13.11 -0.22 3.61
N MET A 62 -13.58 -0.49 4.83
CA MET A 62 -12.83 -1.26 5.82
C MET A 62 -13.60 -2.54 6.16
N LEU A 63 -13.01 -3.67 5.79
CA LEU A 63 -13.53 -4.99 6.11
C LEU A 63 -13.06 -5.41 7.49
N ARG A 64 -13.97 -5.94 8.30
CA ARG A 64 -13.68 -6.38 9.66
C ARG A 64 -14.23 -7.76 9.88
N ASP A 65 -13.43 -8.62 10.50
CA ASP A 65 -13.83 -9.99 10.77
C ASP A 65 -15.16 -10.03 11.55
N LYS A 66 -16.10 -10.83 11.04
CA LYS A 66 -17.45 -11.03 11.58
C LYS A 66 -18.29 -9.76 11.76
N LYS A 67 -18.00 -8.69 11.01
CA LYS A 67 -18.75 -7.42 11.05
C LYS A 67 -19.12 -6.95 9.66
N PHE A 68 -20.18 -6.15 9.56
CA PHE A 68 -20.46 -5.38 8.35
C PHE A 68 -19.31 -4.40 8.05
N PRO A 69 -19.05 -4.11 6.77
CA PRO A 69 -18.00 -3.19 6.38
C PRO A 69 -18.29 -1.78 6.89
N ILE A 70 -17.22 -1.06 7.22
CA ILE A 70 -17.28 0.38 7.49
C ILE A 70 -17.06 1.09 6.15
N LEU A 71 -17.96 2.02 5.81
CA LEU A 71 -17.98 2.70 4.51
C LEU A 71 -17.77 4.19 4.73
N GLY A 72 -16.74 4.76 4.11
CA GLY A 72 -16.41 6.18 4.21
C GLY A 72 -15.52 6.53 5.39
N LYS A 73 -14.73 7.60 5.21
CA LYS A 73 -13.74 8.04 6.20
C LYS A 73 -14.38 8.60 7.47
N LYS A 74 -15.59 9.14 7.38
CA LYS A 74 -16.31 9.65 8.56
C LYS A 74 -16.64 8.48 9.50
N GLU A 75 -17.22 7.41 8.99
CA GLU A 75 -17.61 6.22 9.72
C GLU A 75 -16.36 5.49 10.25
N LEU A 76 -15.26 5.51 9.49
CA LEU A 76 -13.96 5.04 9.94
C LEU A 76 -13.44 5.82 11.14
N LYS A 77 -13.50 7.16 11.12
CA LYS A 77 -13.11 8.03 12.24
C LYS A 77 -13.97 7.75 13.46
N ASP A 78 -15.29 7.69 13.30
CA ASP A 78 -16.23 7.39 14.39
C ASP A 78 -15.90 6.04 15.02
N TYR A 79 -15.63 5.02 14.19
CA TYR A 79 -15.23 3.69 14.65
C TYR A 79 -13.94 3.71 15.48
N TYR A 80 -12.88 4.36 15.00
CA TYR A 80 -11.58 4.37 15.70
C TYR A 80 -11.57 5.28 16.92
N ASN A 81 -12.29 6.40 16.91
CA ASN A 81 -12.40 7.31 18.06
C ASN A 81 -13.22 6.70 19.21
N ALA A 82 -14.13 5.78 18.92
CA ALA A 82 -14.90 5.05 19.94
C ALA A 82 -14.09 3.93 20.62
N ARG A 83 -12.88 3.60 20.12
CA ARG A 83 -12.05 2.55 20.73
C ARG A 83 -11.37 3.10 21.99
N PRO A 84 -11.42 2.37 23.12
CA PRO A 84 -10.60 2.72 24.26
C PRO A 84 -9.13 2.57 23.89
N ASP A 85 -8.30 3.47 24.41
CA ASP A 85 -6.86 3.25 24.44
C ASP A 85 -6.54 2.27 25.58
N ASP A 86 -6.32 1.01 25.19
CA ASP A 86 -5.99 -0.09 26.10
C ASP A 86 -4.49 -0.43 26.08
N GLY A 87 -3.67 0.43 25.46
CA GLY A 87 -2.24 0.20 25.26
C GLY A 87 -1.92 -0.94 24.28
N SER A 88 -2.90 -1.39 23.49
CA SER A 88 -2.65 -2.38 22.43
C SER A 88 -1.85 -1.79 21.27
N ILE A 89 -0.96 -2.61 20.70
CA ILE A 89 -0.08 -2.22 19.61
C ILE A 89 -0.38 -3.10 18.40
N LEU A 90 -0.75 -2.48 17.30
CA LEU A 90 -0.89 -3.13 16.00
C LEU A 90 0.32 -2.76 15.13
N THR A 91 1.07 -3.78 14.68
CA THR A 91 2.11 -3.64 13.67
C THR A 91 1.92 -4.67 12.57
N TRP A 92 2.43 -4.38 11.39
CA TRP A 92 2.43 -5.29 10.25
C TRP A 92 3.65 -5.08 9.36
N TYR A 93 3.87 -6.02 8.46
CA TYR A 93 4.93 -5.95 7.47
C TYR A 93 4.42 -6.46 6.10
N PRO A 94 4.62 -5.69 5.02
CA PRO A 94 4.21 -6.09 3.67
C PRO A 94 5.11 -7.21 3.15
N ILE A 95 4.52 -8.32 2.73
CA ILE A 95 5.21 -9.42 2.04
C ILE A 95 5.33 -9.11 0.55
N LYS A 96 4.30 -8.51 -0.04
CA LYS A 96 4.28 -8.08 -1.43
C LYS A 96 3.54 -6.75 -1.56
N ALA A 97 3.99 -5.94 -2.50
CA ALA A 97 3.21 -4.86 -3.08
C ALA A 97 3.21 -4.99 -4.61
N GLU A 98 2.20 -4.43 -5.27
CA GLU A 98 2.18 -4.29 -6.72
C GLU A 98 1.32 -3.09 -7.12
N ALA A 99 1.86 -2.24 -7.98
CA ALA A 99 1.13 -1.13 -8.58
C ALA A 99 0.67 -1.48 -10.00
N ALA A 100 -0.43 -0.86 -10.43
CA ALA A 100 -0.80 -0.79 -11.85
C ALA A 100 0.21 0.07 -12.62
N GLU A 101 0.39 -0.21 -13.91
CA GLU A 101 1.27 0.59 -14.79
C GLU A 101 0.82 2.05 -14.87
N SER A 102 -0.48 2.32 -14.74
CA SER A 102 -1.02 3.68 -14.70
C SER A 102 -0.55 4.50 -13.49
N GLY A 103 -0.09 3.85 -12.41
CA GLY A 103 0.31 4.52 -11.17
C GLY A 103 -0.84 5.08 -10.34
N GLU A 104 -2.09 4.79 -10.69
CA GLU A 104 -3.28 5.31 -10.00
C GLU A 104 -3.74 4.39 -8.87
N ILE A 105 -3.51 3.09 -8.99
CA ILE A 105 -3.97 2.06 -8.07
C ILE A 105 -2.89 0.99 -7.85
N GLY A 106 -2.92 0.35 -6.69
CA GLY A 106 -2.13 -0.84 -6.41
C GLY A 106 -2.58 -1.51 -5.13
N TYR A 107 -1.85 -2.53 -4.69
CA TYR A 107 -2.14 -3.22 -3.44
C TYR A 107 -0.87 -3.61 -2.70
N SER A 108 -0.98 -3.77 -1.39
CA SER A 108 -0.02 -4.47 -0.54
C SER A 108 -0.73 -5.57 0.22
N PHE A 109 -0.01 -6.65 0.53
CA PHE A 109 -0.48 -7.67 1.44
C PHE A 109 0.66 -8.18 2.30
N GLY A 110 0.35 -8.63 3.50
CA GLY A 110 1.37 -9.13 4.42
C GLY A 110 0.79 -9.65 5.71
N ASN A 111 1.64 -9.68 6.74
CA ASN A 111 1.29 -10.21 8.06
C ASN A 111 1.16 -9.08 9.08
N TRP A 112 0.15 -9.17 9.93
CA TRP A 112 -0.01 -8.28 11.08
C TRP A 112 0.15 -9.04 12.40
N LYS A 113 0.57 -8.30 13.42
CA LYS A 113 0.72 -8.71 14.81
C LYS A 113 0.00 -7.68 15.70
N TYR A 114 -0.93 -8.15 16.51
CA TYR A 114 -1.67 -7.32 17.46
C TYR A 114 -1.31 -7.74 18.88
N LYS A 115 -0.56 -6.90 19.57
CA LYS A 115 -0.13 -7.13 20.95
C LYS A 115 -1.06 -6.43 21.91
N THR A 116 -1.59 -7.17 22.87
CA THR A 116 -2.34 -6.64 24.01
C THR A 116 -1.55 -6.90 25.30
N LYS A 117 -2.11 -6.54 26.46
CA LYS A 117 -1.52 -6.87 27.76
C LYS A 117 -1.41 -8.39 27.98
N ASP A 118 -2.43 -9.14 27.57
CA ASP A 118 -2.60 -10.55 27.96
C ASP A 118 -2.26 -11.53 26.84
N THR A 119 -2.31 -11.09 25.58
CA THR A 119 -2.11 -11.97 24.42
C THR A 119 -1.51 -11.25 23.21
N THR A 120 -0.96 -12.03 22.29
CA THR A 120 -0.57 -11.58 20.95
C THR A 120 -1.36 -12.35 19.91
N LEU A 121 -2.04 -11.64 19.02
CA LEU A 121 -2.77 -12.18 17.88
C LEU A 121 -1.99 -11.94 16.60
N PHE A 122 -2.23 -12.79 15.60
CA PHE A 122 -1.59 -12.73 14.30
C PHE A 122 -2.63 -12.81 13.20
N GLY A 123 -2.25 -12.34 12.02
CA GLY A 123 -3.07 -12.55 10.86
C GLY A 123 -2.45 -11.99 9.60
N ASN A 124 -3.25 -11.97 8.54
CA ASN A 124 -2.87 -11.45 7.24
C ASN A 124 -3.74 -10.24 6.92
N TYR A 125 -3.21 -9.30 6.16
CA TYR A 125 -3.95 -8.14 5.68
C TYR A 125 -3.77 -7.96 4.18
N VAL A 126 -4.69 -7.19 3.60
CA VAL A 126 -4.56 -6.57 2.29
C VAL A 126 -5.02 -5.13 2.39
N SER A 127 -4.24 -4.23 1.78
CA SER A 127 -4.63 -2.84 1.59
C SER A 127 -4.57 -2.54 0.08
N VAL A 128 -5.66 -2.01 -0.47
CA VAL A 128 -5.70 -1.48 -1.85
C VAL A 128 -5.53 0.03 -1.76
N TRP A 129 -4.59 0.54 -2.53
CA TRP A 129 -4.13 1.92 -2.49
C TRP A 129 -4.55 2.66 -3.75
N ARG A 130 -4.96 3.91 -3.58
CA ARG A 130 -5.19 4.88 -4.65
C ARG A 130 -4.26 6.06 -4.45
N LYS A 131 -3.62 6.52 -5.52
CA LYS A 131 -2.81 7.75 -5.49
C LYS A 131 -3.73 8.95 -5.68
N ASN A 132 -3.78 9.84 -4.70
CA ASN A 132 -4.61 11.04 -4.77
C ASN A 132 -3.96 12.12 -5.66
N SER A 133 -4.69 13.22 -5.89
CA SER A 133 -4.22 14.36 -6.69
C SER A 133 -2.96 15.05 -6.14
N ASN A 134 -2.65 14.86 -4.86
CA ASN A 134 -1.44 15.37 -4.22
C ASN A 134 -0.25 14.43 -4.37
N GLY A 135 -0.42 13.29 -5.05
CA GLY A 135 0.60 12.26 -5.22
C GLY A 135 0.78 11.37 -3.99
N GLU A 136 -0.14 11.39 -3.03
CA GLU A 136 -0.08 10.55 -1.84
C GLU A 136 -0.87 9.27 -2.06
N TRP A 137 -0.30 8.14 -1.63
CA TRP A 137 -1.02 6.88 -1.57
C TRP A 137 -1.94 6.85 -0.34
N LYS A 138 -3.23 6.59 -0.58
CA LYS A 138 -4.25 6.40 0.44
C LYS A 138 -4.94 5.07 0.24
N TYR A 139 -5.18 4.31 1.32
CA TYR A 139 -5.90 3.06 1.16
C TYR A 139 -7.40 3.33 0.96
N ILE A 140 -7.96 2.69 -0.06
CA ILE A 140 -9.39 2.75 -0.43
C ILE A 140 -10.12 1.48 -0.01
N LEU A 141 -9.40 0.37 0.19
CA LEU A 141 -9.92 -0.86 0.77
C LEU A 141 -8.87 -1.39 1.72
N ASP A 142 -9.28 -1.75 2.93
CA ASP A 142 -8.41 -2.44 3.88
C ASP A 142 -9.18 -3.55 4.56
N GLY A 143 -8.49 -4.66 4.84
CA GLY A 143 -9.09 -5.79 5.50
C GLY A 143 -8.05 -6.82 5.88
N GLY A 144 -8.42 -7.69 6.80
CA GLY A 144 -7.55 -8.77 7.22
C GLY A 144 -8.33 -9.90 7.86
N VAL A 145 -7.63 -11.02 8.02
CA VAL A 145 -8.13 -12.22 8.66
C VAL A 145 -7.17 -12.61 9.78
N THR A 146 -7.72 -13.10 10.90
CA THR A 146 -6.90 -13.69 11.97
C THR A 146 -6.43 -15.07 11.55
N THR A 147 -5.16 -15.36 11.81
CA THR A 147 -4.56 -16.68 11.63
C THR A 147 -4.14 -17.25 12.98
N PRO A 148 -3.84 -18.55 13.07
CA PRO A 148 -3.02 -19.06 14.16
C PRO A 148 -1.68 -18.31 14.25
N ALA A 149 -1.01 -18.45 15.39
CA ALA A 149 0.36 -17.99 15.51
C ALA A 149 1.24 -18.67 14.45
N PRO A 150 2.25 -17.97 13.89
CA PRO A 150 3.18 -18.58 12.94
C PRO A 150 3.89 -19.77 13.60
N GLU A 151 4.14 -20.82 12.83
CA GLU A 151 4.99 -21.93 13.25
C GLU A 151 6.41 -21.39 13.48
N GLU A 152 7.09 -21.83 14.54
CA GLU A 152 8.48 -21.42 14.78
C GLU A 152 9.36 -21.72 13.54
N GLY A 153 10.03 -20.69 13.02
CA GLY A 153 10.96 -20.81 11.90
C GLY A 153 10.39 -20.56 10.50
N LYS A 154 9.16 -20.03 10.38
CA LYS A 154 8.58 -19.54 9.12
C LYS A 154 8.18 -18.07 9.19
#